data_AF-A0A831M2W3-F1
#
_entry.id   AF-A0A831M2W3-F1
#
_cell.length_a   1.000
_cell.length_b   1.000
_cell.length_c   1.000
_cell.angle_alpha   90.00
_cell.angle_beta   90.00
_cell.angle_gamma   90.00
#
_symmetry.space_group_name_H-M   'P 1'
#
loop_
_entity.id
_entity.type
_entity.pdbx_description
1 polymer ?
#
loop_
_entity_poly.entity_id
_entity_poly.type
_entity_poly.pdbx_seq_one_letter_code
_entity_poly.pdbx_strand_id
1 'polypeptide(L)'
;MIAGVLFNAGMSVTLTGNTIIVIRAADAADTGAWTAVYHTSQNIGGMTGPVIAGAFLTSFAVNVSGWTAAMPSTEAFHLVFAAISVLSLATLLLSLRVRDSEI
;
A
#
# COMPACT_ATOMS: atom_id res chain seq x y z
N MET A 1 7.01 15.15 9.76
CA MET A 1 7.54 14.20 10.77
C MET A 1 6.45 13.24 11.25
N ILE A 2 5.31 13.71 11.76
CA ILE A 2 4.21 12.87 12.29
C ILE A 2 3.62 11.93 11.23
N ALA A 3 3.35 12.40 10.01
CA ALA A 3 2.77 11.57 8.95
C ALA A 3 3.63 10.35 8.60
N GLY A 4 4.96 10.51 8.53
CA GLY A 4 5.88 9.39 8.27
C GLY A 4 5.94 8.39 9.43
N VAL A 5 5.85 8.87 10.68
CA VAL A 5 5.76 8.01 11.86
C VAL A 5 4.47 7.20 11.84
N LEU A 6 3.33 7.83 11.56
CA LEU A 6 2.03 7.17 11.47
C LEU A 6 2.00 6.13 10.33
N PHE A 7 2.56 6.48 9.18
CA PHE A 7 2.69 5.54 8.05
C PHE A 7 3.52 4.31 8.43
N ASN A 8 4.71 4.51 8.99
CA ASN A 8 5.58 3.40 9.38
C ASN A 8 4.98 2.54 10.50
N ALA A 9 4.34 3.16 11.49
CA ALA A 9 3.66 2.45 12.56
C ALA A 9 2.49 1.61 12.02
N GLY A 10 1.65 2.19 11.16
CA GLY A 10 0.54 1.49 10.51
C GLY A 10 1.03 0.30 9.67
N MET A 11 2.02 0.53 8.80
CA MET A 11 2.64 -0.52 7.99
C MET A 11 3.18 -1.66 8.85
N SER A 12 3.91 -1.37 9.93
CA SER A 12 4.46 -2.38 10.83
C SER A 12 3.38 -3.25 11.47
N VAL A 13 2.30 -2.63 11.96
CA VAL A 13 1.18 -3.34 12.58
C VAL A 13 0.47 -4.24 11.58
N THR A 14 0.09 -3.71 10.42
CA THR A 14 -0.64 -4.48 9.40
C THR A 14 0.20 -5.61 8.82
N LEU A 15 1.47 -5.33 8.51
CA LEU A 15 2.37 -6.33 7.93
C LEU A 15 2.61 -7.47 8.92
N THR A 16 2.88 -7.15 10.18
CA THR A 16 3.10 -8.16 11.23
C THR A 16 1.84 -8.98 11.48
N GLY A 17 0.68 -8.34 11.63
CA GLY A 17 -0.59 -9.03 11.88
C GLY A 17 -0.95 -9.99 10.76
N ASN A 18 -0.87 -9.53 9.51
CA ASN A 18 -1.20 -10.35 8.34
C ASN A 18 -0.23 -11.53 8.18
N THR A 19 1.07 -11.36 8.44
CA THR A 19 2.04 -12.48 8.42
C THR A 19 1.65 -13.55 9.44
N ILE A 20 1.29 -13.15 10.66
CA ILE A 20 0.86 -14.09 11.71
C ILE A 20 -0.40 -14.86 11.28
N ILE A 21 -1.39 -14.16 10.70
CA ILE A 21 -2.64 -14.76 10.22
C ILE A 21 -2.36 -15.80 9.13
N VAL A 22 -1.58 -15.44 8.10
CA VAL A 22 -1.27 -16.35 6.98
C VAL A 22 -0.52 -17.59 7.46
N ILE A 23 0.50 -17.42 8.32
CA ILE A 23 1.28 -18.56 8.82
C ILE A 23 0.44 -19.46 9.71
N ARG A 24 -0.46 -18.89 10.55
CA ARG A 24 -1.36 -19.70 11.39
C ARG A 24 -2.41 -20.46 10.60
N ALA A 25 -2.83 -19.94 9.44
CA ALA A 25 -3.81 -20.59 8.58
C ALA A 25 -3.19 -21.71 7.72
N ALA A 26 -1.87 -21.74 7.58
CA ALA A 26 -1.17 -22.75 6.82
C ALA A 26 -0.96 -24.05 7.61
N ASP A 27 -1.04 -25.19 6.91
CA ASP A 27 -0.55 -26.46 7.44
C ASP A 27 0.96 -26.38 7.72
N ALA A 28 1.41 -27.07 8.77
CA ALA A 28 2.79 -26.97 9.25
C ALA A 28 3.83 -27.29 8.16
N ALA A 29 3.51 -28.22 7.24
CA ALA A 29 4.36 -28.60 6.13
C ALA A 29 4.48 -27.50 5.05
N ASP A 30 3.49 -26.61 4.93
CA ASP A 30 3.35 -25.66 3.82
C ASP A 30 3.64 -24.20 4.22
N THR A 31 3.96 -23.95 5.49
CA THR A 31 4.26 -22.61 6.03
C THR A 31 5.28 -21.82 5.19
N GLY A 32 6.30 -22.50 4.65
CA GLY A 32 7.30 -21.89 3.77
C GLY A 32 6.71 -21.42 2.43
N ALA A 33 5.84 -22.20 1.81
CA ALA A 33 5.17 -21.85 0.56
C ALA A 33 4.19 -20.69 0.75
N TRP A 34 3.38 -20.73 1.82
CA TRP A 34 2.44 -19.65 2.16
C TRP A 34 3.15 -18.33 2.46
N THR A 35 4.27 -18.40 3.19
CA THR A 35 5.12 -17.23 3.46
C THR A 35 5.68 -16.63 2.17
N ALA A 36 6.14 -17.48 1.24
CA ALA A 36 6.65 -17.02 -0.05
C ALA A 36 5.57 -16.33 -0.89
N VAL A 37 4.39 -16.95 -1.04
CA VAL A 37 3.26 -16.37 -1.77
C VAL A 37 2.83 -15.03 -1.18
N TYR A 38 2.76 -14.94 0.14
CA TYR A 38 2.38 -13.72 0.83
C TYR A 38 3.42 -12.60 0.63
N HIS A 39 4.72 -12.88 0.78
CA HIS A 39 5.77 -11.88 0.50
C HIS A 39 5.84 -11.48 -0.97
N THR A 40 5.61 -12.39 -1.91
CA THR A 40 5.49 -12.04 -3.33
C THR A 40 4.34 -11.07 -3.55
N SER A 41 3.18 -11.31 -2.95
CA SER A 41 2.01 -10.43 -3.03
C SER A 41 2.31 -9.04 -2.45
N GLN A 42 2.99 -8.98 -1.30
CA GLN A 42 3.47 -7.72 -0.72
C GLN A 42 4.41 -6.98 -1.65
N ASN A 43 5.38 -7.66 -2.25
CA ASN A 43 6.35 -7.03 -3.14
C ASN A 43 5.67 -6.48 -4.39
N ILE A 44 4.72 -7.22 -4.99
CA ILE A 44 3.94 -6.75 -6.13
C ILE A 44 3.16 -5.48 -5.76
N GLY A 45 2.43 -5.50 -4.64
CA GLY A 45 1.70 -4.32 -4.16
C GLY A 45 2.61 -3.13 -3.86
N GLY A 46 3.73 -3.38 -3.18
CA GLY A 46 4.74 -2.39 -2.81
C GLY A 46 5.45 -1.76 -4.00
N MET A 47 5.59 -2.47 -5.12
CA MET A 47 6.12 -1.92 -6.38
C MET A 47 5.05 -1.21 -7.21
N THR A 48 3.82 -1.75 -7.25
CA THR A 48 2.73 -1.22 -8.09
C THR A 48 2.30 0.18 -7.64
N GLY A 49 2.20 0.41 -6.32
CA GLY A 49 1.81 1.71 -5.76
C GLY A 49 2.70 2.87 -6.24
N PRO A 50 4.03 2.81 -6.05
CA PRO A 50 4.96 3.83 -6.54
C PRO A 50 4.94 4.03 -8.06
N VAL A 51 4.78 2.97 -8.85
CA VAL A 51 4.72 3.08 -10.33
C VAL A 51 3.49 3.87 -10.76
N ILE A 52 2.31 3.54 -10.24
CA ILE A 52 1.06 4.23 -10.57
C ILE A 52 1.09 5.67 -10.05
N ALA A 53 1.54 5.88 -8.80
CA ALA A 53 1.67 7.21 -8.22
C ALA A 53 2.65 8.07 -9.03
N GLY A 54 3.80 7.52 -9.43
CA GLY A 54 4.77 8.22 -10.26
C GLY A 54 4.18 8.67 -11.60
N ALA A 55 3.54 7.77 -12.33
CA ALA A 55 2.90 8.09 -13.62
C ALA A 55 1.81 9.16 -13.48
N PHE A 56 1.01 9.09 -12.41
CA PHE A 56 0.01 10.10 -12.10
C PHE A 56 0.66 11.46 -11.81
N LEU A 57 1.65 11.50 -10.91
CA LEU A 57 2.35 12.73 -10.53
C LEU A 57 3.01 13.44 -11.72
N THR A 58 3.56 12.68 -12.68
CA THR A 58 4.12 13.24 -13.92
C THR A 58 3.09 13.98 -14.76
N SER A 59 1.82 13.56 -14.73
CA SER A 59 0.75 14.20 -15.50
C SER A 59 0.33 15.57 -14.96
N PHE A 60 0.75 15.90 -13.73
CA PHE A 60 0.46 17.18 -13.04
C PHE A 60 1.74 17.97 -12.73
N ALA A 61 2.76 17.80 -13.57
CA ALA A 61 4.04 18.47 -13.40
C ALA A 61 3.94 19.97 -13.71
N VAL A 62 4.56 20.80 -12.87
CA VAL A 62 4.62 22.25 -12.99
C VAL A 62 6.07 22.72 -13.03
N ASN A 63 6.31 23.82 -13.75
CA ASN A 63 7.63 24.45 -13.77
C ASN A 63 7.85 25.24 -12.48
N VAL A 64 8.93 24.92 -11.76
CA VAL A 64 9.32 25.61 -10.53
C VAL A 64 10.55 26.45 -10.82
N SER A 65 10.50 27.74 -10.49
CA SER A 65 11.65 28.64 -10.70
C SER A 65 12.89 28.11 -9.97
N GLY A 66 14.03 28.07 -10.66
CA GLY A 66 15.30 27.56 -10.12
C GLY A 66 15.47 26.03 -10.21
N TRP A 67 14.48 25.30 -10.73
CA TRP A 67 14.58 23.86 -10.98
C TRP A 67 14.71 23.60 -12.48
N THR A 68 15.61 22.66 -12.83
CA THR A 68 15.84 22.26 -14.23
C THR A 68 14.87 21.19 -14.72
N ALA A 69 14.09 20.60 -13.81
CA ALA A 69 13.06 19.60 -14.10
C ALA A 69 11.71 20.07 -13.57
N ALA A 70 10.64 19.72 -14.29
CA ALA A 70 9.28 19.95 -13.82
C ALA A 70 9.00 19.06 -12.60
N MET A 71 8.32 19.63 -11.60
CA MET A 71 8.03 18.97 -10.33
C MET A 71 6.52 18.74 -10.20
N PRO A 72 6.05 17.65 -9.56
CA PRO A 72 4.62 17.46 -9.33
C PRO A 72 4.05 18.59 -8.47
N SER A 73 2.85 19.07 -8.81
CA SER A 73 2.11 20.05 -8.02
C SER A 73 1.72 19.52 -6.64
N THR A 74 1.52 20.42 -5.68
CA THR A 74 1.06 20.06 -4.33
C THR A 74 -0.32 19.38 -4.37
N GLU A 75 -1.22 19.85 -5.24
CA GLU A 75 -2.54 19.22 -5.42
C GLU A 75 -2.40 17.76 -5.87
N ALA A 76 -1.45 17.45 -6.75
CA ALA A 76 -1.22 16.09 -7.22
C ALA A 76 -0.80 15.15 -6.07
N PHE A 77 0.06 15.61 -5.15
CA PHE A 77 0.42 14.85 -3.96
C PHE A 77 -0.79 14.59 -3.06
N HIS A 78 -1.66 15.59 -2.87
CA HIS A 78 -2.87 15.43 -2.07
C HIS A 78 -3.86 14.44 -2.73
N LEU A 79 -4.01 14.49 -4.05
CA LEU A 79 -4.86 13.55 -4.79
C LEU A 79 -4.36 12.11 -4.69
N VAL A 80 -3.05 11.88 -4.85
CA VAL A 80 -2.46 10.55 -4.66
C VAL A 80 -2.71 10.04 -3.24
N PHE A 81 -2.49 10.88 -2.24
CA PHE A 81 -2.73 10.51 -0.85
C PHE A 81 -4.21 10.17 -0.57
N ALA A 82 -5.13 10.96 -1.11
CA ALA A 82 -6.57 10.71 -0.99
C ALA A 82 -6.97 9.41 -1.70
N ALA A 83 -6.46 9.17 -2.91
CA ALA A 83 -6.72 7.95 -3.67
C ALA A 83 -6.25 6.69 -2.93
N ILE A 84 -5.02 6.72 -2.39
CA ILE A 84 -4.48 5.61 -1.58
C ILE A 84 -5.33 5.39 -0.31
N SER A 85 -5.77 6.46 0.34
CA SER A 85 -6.63 6.38 1.52
C SER A 85 -7.99 5.73 1.20
N VAL A 86 -8.61 6.11 0.07
CA VAL A 86 -9.87 5.52 -0.40
C VAL A 86 -9.70 4.06 -0.80
N LEU A 87 -8.62 3.71 -1.53
CA LEU A 87 -8.31 2.33 -1.90
C LEU A 87 -8.05 1.46 -0.67
N SER A 88 -7.38 2.00 0.34
CA SER A 88 -7.12 1.30 1.61
C SER A 88 -8.42 1.03 2.36
N LEU A 89 -9.32 2.02 2.43
CA LEU A 89 -10.65 1.84 3.02
C LEU A 89 -11.49 0.83 2.25
N ALA A 90 -11.51 0.91 0.92
CA ALA A 90 -12.24 -0.03 0.07
C ALA A 90 -11.73 -1.46 0.27
N THR A 91 -10.41 -1.65 0.34
CA THR A 91 -9.78 -2.94 0.61
C THR A 91 -10.18 -3.48 1.99
N LEU A 92 -10.16 -2.63 3.03
CA LEU A 92 -10.62 -3.01 4.37
C LEU A 92 -12.09 -3.44 4.36
N LEU A 93 -12.96 -2.69 3.70
CA LEU A 93 -14.38 -3.02 3.58
C LEU A 93 -14.60 -4.33 2.81
N LEU A 94 -13.85 -4.56 1.74
CA LEU A 94 -13.85 -5.82 1.00
C LEU A 94 -13.40 -6.99 1.90
N SER A 95 -12.32 -6.82 2.65
CA SER A 95 -11.85 -7.85 3.61
C SER A 95 -12.90 -8.16 4.67
N LEU A 96 -13.59 -7.14 5.21
CA LEU A 96 -14.69 -7.34 6.15
C LEU A 96 -15.85 -8.11 5.52
N ARG A 97 -16.22 -7.77 4.28
CA ARG A 97 -17.30 -8.47 3.55
C ARG A 97 -16.95 -9.91 3.24
N VAL A 98 -15.72 -10.20 2.83
CA VAL A 98 -15.25 -11.58 2.59
C VAL A 98 -15.29 -12.38 3.89
N ARG A 99 -14.76 -11.82 4.99
CA ARG A 99 -14.82 -12.45 6.31
C ARG A 99 -16.26 -12.77 6.71
N ASP A 100 -17.17 -11.82 6.56
CA ASP A 100 -18.58 -12.00 6.96
C ASP A 100 -19.33 -13.00 6.06
N SER A 101 -18.81 -13.32 4.87
CA SER A 101 -19.37 -14.34 3.97
C SER A 101 -18.84 -15.76 4.22
N GLU A 102 -17.75 -15.90 4.97
CA GLU A 102 -17.13 -17.19 5.32
C GLU A 102 -17.62 -17.72 6.68
N ILE A 103 -18.41 -16.94 7.43
CA ILE A 103 -19.02 -17.27 8.73
C ILE A 103 -20.49 -17.63 8.53
#